data_AF-A0A7R9ZRM6-F1
#
_entry.id   AF-A0A7R9ZRM6-F1
#
_cell.length_a   1.000
_cell.length_b   1.000
_cell.length_c   1.000
_cell.angle_alpha   90.00
_cell.angle_beta   90.00
_cell.angle_gamma   90.00
#
_symmetry.space_group_name_H-M   'P 1'
#
loop_
_entity.id
_entity.type
_entity.pdbx_description
1 polymer ?
#
loop_
_entity_poly.entity_id
_entity_poly.type
_entity_poly.pdbx_seq_one_letter_code
_entity_poly.pdbx_strand_id
1 'polypeptide(L)'
;MKTLLIALVLSACARVSHGLNIVVAGGTGEMARALLPKLSPTQSSQNDKVTVLCRNAFLAAAPNRVTGEFGYLGQSFLTKHKHVQLRDWDGGDLTDIVGQDWMGWQDDTLAKADVVINLVGGYTHQRNMAAERIVRESFRVNPDALQITVSPTEEDIGAVSPGLVGVKSKRIQECEDMVRNNLLNFACLRVEAYRLDAACDAIISEIGRAR
;
A
#
# COMPACT_ATOMS: atom_id res chain seq x y z
N MET A 1 1.47 -48.23 -19.90
CA MET A 1 2.46 -47.78 -18.89
C MET A 1 3.22 -46.50 -19.24
N LYS A 2 3.41 -46.11 -20.52
CA LYS A 2 4.16 -44.88 -20.87
C LYS A 2 3.40 -43.56 -20.59
N THR A 3 2.06 -43.57 -20.61
CA THR A 3 1.22 -42.37 -20.41
C THR A 3 1.15 -41.92 -18.95
N LEU A 4 1.33 -42.85 -18.00
CA LEU A 4 1.24 -42.55 -16.56
C LEU A 4 2.48 -41.82 -16.03
N LEU A 5 3.64 -42.03 -16.66
CA LEU A 5 4.91 -41.41 -16.25
C LEU A 5 4.98 -39.92 -16.63
N ILE A 6 4.31 -39.53 -17.72
CA ILE A 6 4.31 -38.14 -18.22
C ILE A 6 3.48 -37.23 -17.29
N ALA A 7 2.35 -37.72 -16.75
CA ALA A 7 1.52 -36.96 -15.82
C ALA A 7 2.22 -36.69 -14.48
N LEU A 8 3.08 -37.60 -14.00
CA LEU A 8 3.79 -37.44 -12.74
C LEU A 8 4.92 -36.40 -12.82
N VAL A 9 5.60 -36.29 -13.96
CA VAL A 9 6.69 -35.31 -14.18
C VAL A 9 6.13 -33.90 -14.40
N LEU A 10 4.96 -33.76 -15.03
CA LEU A 10 4.29 -32.46 -15.21
C LEU A 10 3.75 -31.87 -13.90
N SER A 11 3.39 -32.70 -12.92
CA SER A 11 2.90 -32.24 -11.62
C SER A 11 4.02 -31.71 -10.70
N ALA A 12 5.27 -32.16 -10.89
CA ALA A 12 6.43 -31.68 -10.15
C ALA A 12 6.92 -30.28 -10.58
N CYS A 13 6.41 -29.75 -11.70
CA CYS A 13 6.71 -28.40 -12.18
C CYS A 13 5.59 -27.38 -11.88
N ALA A 14 4.58 -27.76 -11.08
CA ALA A 14 3.64 -26.78 -10.53
C ALA A 14 4.43 -25.87 -9.58
N ARG A 15 4.94 -24.75 -10.12
CA ARG A 15 5.56 -23.69 -9.31
C ARG A 15 4.53 -23.32 -8.25
N VAL A 16 4.85 -23.62 -7.00
CA VAL A 16 4.12 -23.08 -5.86
C VAL A 16 4.34 -21.56 -5.93
N SER A 17 3.41 -20.86 -6.57
CA SER A 17 3.39 -19.40 -6.56
C SER A 17 3.28 -18.99 -5.10
N HIS A 18 4.39 -18.50 -4.55
CA HIS A 18 4.35 -17.87 -3.24
C HIS A 18 3.48 -16.62 -3.38
N GLY A 19 2.51 -16.49 -2.48
CA GLY A 19 1.69 -15.30 -2.40
C GLY A 19 2.52 -14.17 -1.82
N LEU A 20 2.34 -12.96 -2.36
CA LEU A 20 2.97 -11.75 -1.83
C LEU A 20 2.21 -11.26 -0.60
N ASN A 21 2.96 -10.78 0.39
CA ASN A 21 2.45 -10.00 1.51
C ASN A 21 2.60 -8.51 1.14
N ILE A 22 1.48 -7.91 0.74
CA ILE A 22 1.42 -6.52 0.32
C ILE A 22 0.93 -5.68 1.50
N VAL A 23 1.67 -4.64 1.86
CA VAL A 23 1.30 -3.67 2.88
C VAL A 23 0.90 -2.37 2.21
N VAL A 24 -0.27 -1.83 2.55
CA VAL A 24 -0.78 -0.58 1.96
C VAL A 24 -0.97 0.46 3.06
N ALA A 25 -0.13 1.49 3.06
CA ALA A 25 -0.27 2.66 3.91
C ALA A 25 -1.19 3.70 3.24
N GLY A 26 -2.11 4.30 4.01
CA GLY A 26 -3.09 5.24 3.45
C GLY A 26 -4.26 4.56 2.73
N GLY A 27 -4.61 3.34 3.14
CA GLY A 27 -5.61 2.53 2.45
C GLY A 27 -7.06 3.03 2.51
N THR A 28 -7.37 4.11 3.21
CA THR A 28 -8.73 4.69 3.24
C THR A 28 -8.99 5.71 2.13
N GLY A 29 -7.97 6.11 1.36
CA GLY A 29 -8.10 7.08 0.28
C GLY A 29 -8.74 6.52 -1.01
N GLU A 30 -9.08 7.42 -1.95
CA GLU A 30 -9.69 7.05 -3.24
C GLU A 30 -8.82 6.13 -4.09
N MET A 31 -7.50 6.37 -4.11
CA MET A 31 -6.57 5.49 -4.83
C MET A 31 -6.61 4.05 -4.30
N ALA A 32 -6.61 3.89 -2.97
CA ALA A 32 -6.71 2.59 -2.35
C ALA A 32 -8.06 1.92 -2.64
N ARG A 33 -9.14 2.69 -2.67
CA ARG A 33 -10.48 2.20 -3.02
C ARG A 33 -10.52 1.58 -4.42
N ALA A 34 -9.81 2.18 -5.38
CA ALA A 34 -9.67 1.64 -6.72
C ALA A 34 -8.69 0.44 -6.79
N LEU A 35 -7.59 0.51 -6.03
CA LEU A 35 -6.50 -0.47 -6.08
C LEU A 35 -6.83 -1.79 -5.38
N LEU A 36 -7.36 -1.75 -4.16
CA LEU A 36 -7.53 -2.95 -3.31
C LEU A 36 -8.38 -4.06 -3.98
N PRO A 37 -9.48 -3.77 -4.69
CA PRO A 37 -10.21 -4.79 -5.45
C PRO A 37 -9.36 -5.45 -6.55
N LYS A 38 -8.42 -4.71 -7.16
CA LYS A 38 -7.55 -5.19 -8.23
C LYS A 38 -6.36 -6.01 -7.72
N LEU A 39 -5.95 -5.80 -6.47
CA LEU A 39 -4.98 -6.67 -5.76
C LEU A 39 -5.55 -8.04 -5.41
N SER A 40 -6.80 -8.32 -5.78
CA SER A 40 -7.46 -9.59 -5.54
C SER A 40 -6.70 -10.77 -6.17
N PRO A 41 -6.66 -11.93 -5.49
CA PRO A 41 -5.96 -13.15 -5.93
C PRO A 41 -6.35 -13.68 -7.32
N THR A 42 -7.38 -13.10 -7.94
CA THR A 42 -7.89 -13.40 -9.27
C THR A 42 -6.96 -13.01 -10.43
N GLN A 43 -5.93 -12.17 -10.21
CA GLN A 43 -5.05 -11.71 -11.29
C GLN A 43 -3.57 -12.10 -11.20
N SER A 44 -3.02 -12.44 -10.03
CA SER A 44 -1.54 -12.61 -9.95
C SER A 44 -1.02 -13.68 -8.98
N SER A 45 -1.67 -14.00 -7.86
CA SER A 45 -1.57 -15.33 -7.25
C SER A 45 -2.73 -15.59 -6.29
N GLN A 46 -3.18 -16.85 -6.17
CA GLN A 46 -4.27 -17.23 -5.26
C GLN A 46 -3.97 -16.98 -3.76
N ASN A 47 -2.72 -16.63 -3.41
CA ASN A 47 -2.24 -16.59 -2.03
C ASN A 47 -1.78 -15.21 -1.56
N ASP A 48 -1.92 -14.17 -2.38
CA ASP A 48 -1.51 -12.82 -1.97
C ASP A 48 -2.34 -12.35 -0.76
N LYS A 49 -1.67 -11.73 0.22
CA LYS A 49 -2.29 -11.14 1.42
C LYS A 49 -2.06 -9.64 1.40
N VAL A 50 -3.12 -8.88 1.64
CA VAL A 50 -3.06 -7.42 1.64
C VAL A 50 -3.35 -6.91 3.05
N THR A 51 -2.37 -6.26 3.68
CA THR A 51 -2.55 -5.59 4.98
C THR A 51 -2.66 -4.10 4.78
N VAL A 52 -3.81 -3.52 5.09
CA VAL A 52 -4.03 -2.08 5.04
C VAL A 52 -3.66 -1.48 6.40
N LEU A 53 -2.62 -0.65 6.41
CA LEU A 53 -2.28 0.20 7.56
C LEU A 53 -3.25 1.38 7.57
N CYS A 54 -3.98 1.48 8.66
CA CYS A 54 -4.98 2.50 8.87
C CYS A 54 -4.82 3.13 10.24
N ARG A 55 -5.36 4.35 10.38
CA ARG A 55 -5.35 5.04 11.66
C ARG A 55 -6.05 4.22 12.74
N ASN A 56 -7.26 3.82 12.42
CA ASN A 56 -8.10 3.01 13.28
C ASN A 56 -8.90 1.99 12.45
N ALA A 57 -8.57 0.71 12.63
CA ALA A 57 -9.09 -0.45 11.95
C ALA A 57 -10.53 -0.73 12.35
N PHE A 58 -10.89 -0.48 13.61
CA PHE A 58 -12.27 -0.59 14.07
C PHE A 58 -13.16 0.43 13.34
N LEU A 59 -12.73 1.69 13.26
CA LEU A 59 -13.46 2.75 12.54
C LEU A 59 -13.50 2.49 11.04
N ALA A 60 -12.39 2.02 10.44
CA ALA A 60 -12.35 1.65 9.02
C ALA A 60 -13.25 0.44 8.68
N ALA A 61 -13.39 -0.53 9.59
CA ALA A 61 -14.27 -1.69 9.41
C ALA A 61 -15.75 -1.41 9.70
N ALA A 62 -16.08 -0.31 10.37
CA ALA A 62 -17.43 0.05 10.83
C ALA A 62 -18.00 1.32 10.16
N PRO A 63 -18.35 1.29 8.86
CA PRO A 63 -18.84 2.44 8.08
C PRO A 63 -19.96 3.23 8.75
N ASN A 64 -20.88 2.52 9.43
CA ASN A 64 -22.07 3.12 10.01
C ASN A 64 -21.77 4.03 11.22
N ARG A 65 -20.50 4.11 11.65
CA ARG A 65 -20.07 4.91 12.80
C ARG A 65 -19.13 6.07 12.42
N VAL A 66 -18.81 6.25 11.12
CA VAL A 66 -17.79 7.21 10.66
C VAL A 66 -18.23 7.91 9.38
N THR A 67 -17.63 9.06 9.08
CA THR A 67 -17.83 9.81 7.82
C THR A 67 -17.53 8.93 6.60
N GLY A 68 -18.13 9.24 5.43
CA GLY A 68 -18.01 8.45 4.20
C GLY A 68 -16.58 8.24 3.66
N GLU A 69 -15.59 8.93 4.23
CA GLU A 69 -14.17 8.78 3.92
C GLU A 69 -13.56 7.49 4.50
N PHE A 70 -14.00 7.04 5.67
CA PHE A 70 -13.44 5.84 6.33
C PHE A 70 -14.23 4.55 6.05
N GLY A 71 -15.50 4.68 5.65
CA GLY A 71 -16.45 3.56 5.69
C GLY A 71 -16.38 2.54 4.55
N TYR A 72 -15.68 2.82 3.46
CA TYR A 72 -15.76 1.92 2.29
C TYR A 72 -15.09 0.55 2.52
N LEU A 73 -14.08 0.49 3.41
CA LEU A 73 -13.41 -0.74 3.84
C LEU A 73 -14.25 -1.59 4.81
N GLY A 74 -15.53 -1.25 5.00
CA GLY A 74 -16.40 -1.89 5.99
C GLY A 74 -16.57 -3.41 5.83
N GLN A 75 -17.29 -4.01 6.78
CA GLN A 75 -17.49 -5.45 6.84
C GLN A 75 -17.94 -6.10 5.52
N SER A 76 -18.77 -5.42 4.72
CA SER A 76 -19.22 -5.92 3.42
C SER A 76 -18.08 -6.05 2.40
N PHE A 77 -17.14 -5.11 2.41
CA PHE A 77 -15.93 -5.15 1.60
C PHE A 77 -15.01 -6.29 2.08
N LEU A 78 -14.68 -6.33 3.37
CA LEU A 78 -13.78 -7.34 3.94
C LEU A 78 -14.33 -8.77 3.76
N THR A 79 -15.66 -8.94 3.81
CA THR A 79 -16.30 -10.25 3.56
C THR A 79 -16.14 -10.69 2.11
N LYS A 80 -16.17 -9.76 1.15
CA LYS A 80 -15.93 -10.02 -0.28
C LYS A 80 -14.45 -10.20 -0.61
N HIS A 81 -13.57 -9.51 0.11
CA HIS A 81 -12.13 -9.47 -0.10
C HIS A 81 -11.37 -10.08 1.08
N LYS A 82 -11.53 -11.40 1.31
CA LYS A 82 -10.95 -12.12 2.47
C LYS A 82 -9.43 -12.09 2.57
N HIS A 83 -8.74 -11.71 1.51
CA HIS A 83 -7.29 -11.53 1.46
C HIS A 83 -6.85 -10.16 2.01
N VAL A 84 -7.79 -9.23 2.20
CA VAL A 84 -7.55 -7.90 2.78
C VAL A 84 -7.80 -7.96 4.28
N GLN A 85 -6.82 -7.51 5.06
CA GLN A 85 -6.94 -7.30 6.50
C GLN A 85 -6.55 -5.88 6.86
N LEU A 86 -7.08 -5.39 7.98
CA LEU A 86 -6.78 -4.06 8.52
C LEU A 86 -5.83 -4.18 9.71
N ARG A 87 -4.89 -3.25 9.81
CA ARG A 87 -3.98 -3.14 10.95
C ARG A 87 -3.82 -1.67 11.35
N ASP A 88 -3.96 -1.41 12.64
CA ASP A 88 -3.72 -0.09 13.21
C ASP A 88 -2.25 0.27 13.14
N TRP A 89 -1.93 1.51 12.79
CA TRP A 89 -0.56 2.04 12.89
C TRP A 89 -0.43 3.28 13.77
N ASP A 90 -1.56 3.88 14.20
CA ASP A 90 -1.60 5.07 15.04
C ASP A 90 -2.71 5.07 16.11
N GLY A 91 -3.58 4.05 16.12
CA GLY A 91 -4.64 3.87 17.11
C GLY A 91 -5.83 4.84 16.97
N GLY A 92 -5.83 5.73 15.97
CA GLY A 92 -6.84 6.76 15.78
C GLY A 92 -6.51 8.09 16.44
N ASP A 93 -5.27 8.32 16.83
CA ASP A 93 -4.83 9.63 17.30
C ASP A 93 -4.84 10.63 16.12
N LEU A 94 -5.71 11.63 16.20
CA LEU A 94 -5.81 12.68 15.18
C LEU A 94 -4.61 13.64 15.20
N THR A 95 -3.84 13.63 16.28
CA THR A 95 -2.69 14.51 16.52
C THR A 95 -1.35 13.84 16.22
N ASP A 96 -1.26 12.51 16.30
CA ASP A 96 -0.09 11.73 15.86
C ASP A 96 -0.49 10.68 14.80
N ILE A 97 -0.08 10.89 13.55
CA ILE A 97 -0.43 10.02 12.40
C ILE A 97 0.24 8.63 12.46
N VAL A 98 1.24 8.50 13.33
CA VAL A 98 1.84 7.23 13.66
C VAL A 98 2.23 7.39 15.13
N GLY A 99 1.42 6.98 16.10
CA GLY A 99 1.79 7.10 17.51
C GLY A 99 3.19 6.53 17.78
N GLN A 100 4.09 7.25 18.46
CA GLN A 100 5.32 6.61 18.99
C GLN A 100 4.98 5.45 19.94
N ASP A 101 3.83 5.56 20.62
CA ASP A 101 3.32 4.59 21.59
C ASP A 101 2.56 3.42 20.93
N TRP A 102 2.21 3.53 19.65
CA TRP A 102 1.49 2.47 18.92
C TRP A 102 2.49 1.54 18.22
N MET A 103 3.11 0.68 19.02
CA MET A 103 4.17 -0.23 18.58
C MET A 103 3.61 -1.58 18.08
N GLY A 104 4.36 -2.20 17.17
CA GLY A 104 4.19 -3.60 16.79
C GLY A 104 3.80 -3.82 15.34
N TRP A 105 3.22 -2.83 14.65
CA TRP A 105 2.90 -2.96 13.22
C TRP A 105 4.18 -3.07 12.37
N GLN A 106 5.27 -2.46 12.82
CA GLN A 106 6.58 -2.58 12.19
C GLN A 106 7.02 -4.05 12.18
N ASP A 107 6.98 -4.71 13.33
CA ASP A 107 7.53 -6.06 13.49
C ASP A 107 6.54 -7.15 13.05
N ASP A 108 5.23 -6.93 13.16
CA ASP A 108 4.20 -7.91 12.79
C ASP A 108 3.79 -7.85 11.31
N THR A 109 3.92 -6.67 10.68
CA THR A 109 3.45 -6.36 9.32
C THR A 109 4.60 -6.05 8.36
N LEU A 110 5.45 -5.05 8.63
CA LEU A 110 6.53 -4.68 7.69
C LEU A 110 7.61 -5.76 7.58
N ALA A 111 7.93 -6.45 8.68
CA ALA A 111 8.94 -7.52 8.70
C ALA A 111 8.63 -8.69 7.74
N LYS A 112 7.37 -8.84 7.32
CA LYS A 112 6.90 -9.91 6.43
C LYS A 112 6.53 -9.39 5.03
N ALA A 113 6.64 -8.08 4.79
CA ALA A 113 6.16 -7.47 3.56
C ALA A 113 7.07 -7.83 2.38
N ASP A 114 6.49 -8.27 1.27
CA ASP A 114 7.20 -8.36 0.00
C ASP A 114 7.11 -7.02 -0.74
N VAL A 115 6.00 -6.31 -0.56
CA VAL A 115 5.74 -4.98 -1.15
C VAL A 115 5.12 -4.05 -0.11
N VAL A 116 5.59 -2.81 -0.06
CA VAL A 116 5.01 -1.72 0.73
C VAL A 116 4.56 -0.60 -0.20
N ILE A 117 3.26 -0.30 -0.22
CA ILE A 117 2.65 0.73 -1.05
C ILE A 117 2.29 1.92 -0.17
N ASN A 118 2.96 3.06 -0.37
CA ASN A 118 2.69 4.29 0.32
C ASN A 118 1.71 5.16 -0.49
N LEU A 119 0.45 5.13 -0.07
CA LEU A 119 -0.65 5.95 -0.59
C LEU A 119 -1.06 7.06 0.39
N VAL A 120 -0.20 7.42 1.36
CA VAL A 120 -0.55 8.42 2.38
C VAL A 120 -0.88 9.75 1.70
N GLY A 121 -2.16 10.11 1.81
CA GLY A 121 -2.72 11.36 1.29
C GLY A 121 -2.40 12.56 2.17
N GLY A 122 -2.84 13.74 1.71
CA GLY A 122 -2.61 15.01 2.39
C GLY A 122 -1.17 15.49 2.20
N TYR A 123 -0.96 16.56 1.42
CA TYR A 123 0.38 17.14 1.19
C TYR A 123 0.81 18.07 2.33
N THR A 124 0.61 17.61 3.56
CA THR A 124 0.87 18.29 4.83
C THR A 124 2.16 17.73 5.46
N HIS A 125 2.65 18.36 6.54
CA HIS A 125 3.82 17.86 7.29
C HIS A 125 3.60 16.42 7.79
N GLN A 126 2.36 16.12 8.11
CA GLN A 126 1.82 14.82 8.48
C GLN A 126 2.18 13.69 7.48
N ARG A 127 2.23 13.96 6.16
CA ARG A 127 2.69 12.98 5.17
C ARG A 127 4.19 12.72 5.26
N ASN A 128 5.00 13.76 5.49
CA ASN A 128 6.45 13.59 5.67
C ASN A 128 6.73 12.70 6.89
N MET A 129 6.00 12.90 7.99
CA MET A 129 6.14 12.05 9.19
C MET A 129 5.76 10.59 8.90
N ALA A 130 4.65 10.36 8.20
CA ALA A 130 4.24 9.00 7.83
C ALA A 130 5.26 8.34 6.89
N ALA A 131 5.72 9.07 5.87
CA ALA A 131 6.73 8.59 4.93
C ALA A 131 8.06 8.26 5.63
N GLU A 132 8.56 9.16 6.49
CA GLU A 132 9.78 8.94 7.27
C GLU A 132 9.68 7.68 8.10
N ARG A 133 8.59 7.50 8.84
CA ARG A 133 8.42 6.32 9.71
C ARG A 133 8.27 5.04 8.91
N ILE A 134 7.50 5.01 7.82
CA ILE A 134 7.42 3.82 6.97
C ILE A 134 8.80 3.48 6.42
N VAL A 135 9.52 4.45 5.84
CA VAL A 135 10.85 4.23 5.25
C VAL A 135 11.84 3.74 6.32
N ARG A 136 11.92 4.43 7.46
CA ARG A 136 12.85 4.10 8.55
C ARG A 136 12.59 2.71 9.09
N GLU A 137 11.32 2.38 9.36
CA GLU A 137 10.97 1.09 9.93
C GLU A 137 11.11 -0.03 8.88
N SER A 138 10.73 0.19 7.62
CA SER A 138 11.03 -0.74 6.51
C SER A 138 12.52 -1.03 6.43
N PHE A 139 13.37 0.00 6.43
CA PHE A 139 14.82 -0.16 6.40
C PHE A 139 15.34 -0.97 7.59
N ARG A 140 14.75 -0.78 8.78
CA ARG A 140 15.13 -1.50 10.00
C ARG A 140 14.74 -2.98 9.98
N VAL A 141 13.50 -3.30 9.60
CA VAL A 141 12.95 -4.66 9.77
C VAL A 141 13.00 -5.51 8.51
N ASN A 142 12.95 -4.88 7.34
CA ASN A 142 12.86 -5.57 6.06
C ASN A 142 13.31 -4.65 4.90
N PRO A 143 14.62 -4.42 4.76
CA PRO A 143 15.17 -3.55 3.72
C PRO A 143 15.01 -4.10 2.29
N ASP A 144 14.63 -5.38 2.15
CA ASP A 144 14.49 -6.06 0.87
C ASP A 144 13.10 -5.86 0.23
N ALA A 145 12.10 -5.43 1.01
CA ALA A 145 10.75 -5.20 0.50
C ALA A 145 10.73 -4.12 -0.60
N LEU A 146 9.95 -4.33 -1.66
CA LEU A 146 9.75 -3.31 -2.69
C LEU A 146 8.89 -2.18 -2.13
N GLN A 147 9.41 -0.97 -2.05
CA GLN A 147 8.65 0.20 -1.61
C GLN A 147 8.17 1.06 -2.79
N ILE A 148 6.85 1.05 -3.01
CA ILE A 148 6.18 1.85 -4.05
C ILE A 148 5.58 3.09 -3.39
N THR A 149 6.05 4.27 -3.78
CA THR A 149 5.49 5.55 -3.33
C THR A 149 4.71 6.21 -4.44
N VAL A 150 3.45 6.55 -4.17
CA VAL A 150 2.53 7.11 -5.16
C VAL A 150 2.22 8.57 -4.84
N SER A 151 2.33 9.40 -5.85
CA SER A 151 2.20 10.85 -5.76
C SER A 151 1.47 11.40 -6.99
N PRO A 152 0.76 12.53 -6.87
CA PRO A 152 0.12 13.16 -8.02
C PRO A 152 1.18 13.83 -8.92
N THR A 153 0.79 14.13 -10.15
CA THR A 153 1.53 15.05 -11.02
C THR A 153 1.48 16.48 -10.49
N GLU A 154 2.42 17.34 -10.91
CA GLU A 154 2.40 18.75 -10.53
C GLU A 154 1.18 19.50 -11.07
N GLU A 155 0.69 19.09 -12.24
CA GLU A 155 -0.52 19.63 -12.86
C GLU A 155 -1.75 19.40 -11.96
N ASP A 156 -1.93 18.17 -11.46
CA ASP A 156 -3.03 17.83 -10.55
C ASP A 156 -2.89 18.58 -9.22
N ILE A 157 -1.68 18.77 -8.71
CA ILE A 157 -1.45 19.59 -7.50
C ILE A 157 -1.92 21.02 -7.75
N GLY A 158 -1.62 21.58 -8.93
CA GLY A 158 -2.07 22.91 -9.35
C GLY A 158 -3.59 23.02 -9.42
N ALA A 159 -4.26 22.01 -9.95
CA ALA A 159 -5.71 21.96 -10.05
C ALA A 159 -6.40 21.90 -8.67
N VAL A 160 -5.89 21.06 -7.76
CA VAL A 160 -6.50 20.83 -6.44
C VAL A 160 -6.10 21.89 -5.42
N SER A 161 -4.96 22.55 -5.60
CA SER A 161 -4.45 23.56 -4.66
C SER A 161 -3.67 24.69 -5.33
N PRO A 162 -4.39 25.58 -6.03
CA PRO A 162 -3.80 26.74 -6.67
C PRO A 162 -2.95 27.56 -5.68
N GLY A 163 -1.75 27.97 -6.10
CA GLY A 163 -0.83 28.77 -5.28
C GLY A 163 0.00 27.99 -4.26
N LEU A 164 -0.24 26.69 -4.07
CA LEU A 164 0.54 25.85 -3.13
C LEU A 164 1.41 24.79 -3.82
N VAL A 165 1.53 24.83 -5.16
CA VAL A 165 2.25 23.83 -5.96
C VAL A 165 3.69 23.66 -5.47
N GLY A 166 4.47 24.75 -5.37
CA GLY A 166 5.88 24.67 -4.95
C GLY A 166 6.07 24.03 -3.57
N VAL A 167 5.21 24.37 -2.59
CA VAL A 167 5.28 23.81 -1.23
C VAL A 167 4.94 22.31 -1.25
N LYS A 168 3.89 21.92 -1.99
CA LYS A 168 3.44 20.52 -2.07
C LYS A 168 4.41 19.67 -2.88
N SER A 169 4.89 20.15 -4.03
CA SER A 169 5.93 19.49 -4.84
C SER A 169 7.19 19.25 -4.03
N LYS A 170 7.65 20.24 -3.26
CA LYS A 170 8.81 20.09 -2.36
C LYS A 170 8.61 18.96 -1.34
N ARG A 171 7.47 18.93 -0.65
CA ARG A 171 7.16 17.87 0.33
C ARG A 171 7.09 16.49 -0.30
N ILE A 172 6.50 16.39 -1.50
CA ILE A 172 6.48 15.11 -2.21
C ILE A 172 7.91 14.70 -2.58
N GLN A 173 8.72 15.63 -3.07
CA GLN A 173 10.11 15.37 -3.39
C GLN A 173 10.89 14.88 -2.17
N GLU A 174 10.72 15.52 -1.01
CA GLU A 174 11.31 15.07 0.25
C GLU A 174 10.92 13.62 0.59
N CYS A 175 9.64 13.26 0.41
CA CYS A 175 9.19 11.87 0.65
C CYS A 175 9.81 10.88 -0.34
N GLU A 176 9.93 11.25 -1.62
CA GLU A 176 10.53 10.40 -2.65
C GLU A 176 12.03 10.24 -2.43
N ASP A 177 12.72 11.30 -2.02
CA ASP A 177 14.14 11.27 -1.70
C ASP A 177 14.42 10.42 -0.46
N MET A 178 13.54 10.44 0.56
CA MET A 178 13.65 9.50 1.69
C MET A 178 13.64 8.04 1.20
N VAL A 179 12.74 7.69 0.28
CA VAL A 179 12.64 6.33 -0.26
C VAL A 179 13.89 5.99 -1.08
N ARG A 180 14.26 6.85 -2.04
CA ARG A 180 15.41 6.64 -2.95
C ARG A 180 16.74 6.51 -2.22
N ASN A 181 16.94 7.30 -1.17
CA ASN A 181 18.22 7.38 -0.49
C ASN A 181 18.40 6.29 0.58
N ASN A 182 17.31 5.65 1.02
CA ASN A 182 17.36 4.68 2.13
C ASN A 182 17.01 3.26 1.72
N LEU A 183 16.37 3.01 0.57
CA LEU A 183 15.88 1.69 0.20
C LEU A 183 16.50 1.22 -1.12
N LEU A 184 16.81 -0.08 -1.20
CA LEU A 184 17.39 -0.68 -2.41
C LEU A 184 16.31 -0.93 -3.46
N ASN A 185 15.17 -1.46 -3.04
CA ASN A 185 14.06 -1.83 -3.92
C ASN A 185 12.95 -0.80 -3.80
N PHE A 186 12.86 0.12 -4.76
CA PHE A 186 11.82 1.15 -4.75
C PHE A 186 11.24 1.48 -6.12
N ALA A 187 10.06 2.11 -6.09
CA ALA A 187 9.46 2.79 -7.22
C ALA A 187 8.78 4.09 -6.74
N CYS A 188 9.06 5.22 -7.40
CA CYS A 188 8.34 6.48 -7.16
C CYS A 188 7.45 6.76 -8.37
N LEU A 189 6.14 6.65 -8.19
CA LEU A 189 5.15 6.82 -9.25
C LEU A 189 4.47 8.19 -9.13
N ARG A 190 4.58 8.99 -10.19
CA ARG A 190 3.82 10.23 -10.37
C ARG A 190 2.65 9.94 -11.29
N VAL A 191 1.42 9.98 -10.77
CA VAL A 191 0.21 9.55 -11.47
C VAL A 191 -0.82 10.66 -11.58
N GLU A 192 -1.60 10.63 -12.66
CA GLU A 192 -2.70 11.57 -12.88
C GLU A 192 -3.85 11.25 -11.92
N ALA A 193 -4.26 12.20 -11.08
CA ALA A 193 -5.23 11.99 -10.01
C ALA A 193 -6.61 11.52 -10.52
N TYR A 194 -6.98 11.95 -11.73
CA TYR A 194 -8.24 11.60 -12.39
C TYR A 194 -8.20 10.29 -13.18
N ARG A 195 -7.02 9.66 -13.33
CA ARG A 195 -6.86 8.38 -14.04
C ARG A 195 -6.52 7.24 -13.10
N LEU A 196 -7.42 7.03 -12.14
CA LEU A 196 -7.28 5.99 -11.10
C LEU A 196 -7.00 4.60 -11.67
N ASP A 197 -7.62 4.23 -12.79
CA ASP A 197 -7.37 2.92 -13.41
C ASP A 197 -5.94 2.78 -13.91
N ALA A 198 -5.43 3.76 -14.67
CA ALA A 198 -4.07 3.76 -15.17
C ALA A 198 -3.04 3.82 -14.03
N ALA A 199 -3.34 4.56 -12.96
CA ALA A 199 -2.52 4.60 -11.76
C ALA A 199 -2.45 3.24 -11.06
N CYS A 200 -3.58 2.54 -10.94
CA CYS A 200 -3.62 1.18 -10.41
C CYS A 200 -2.81 0.21 -11.27
N ASP A 201 -2.94 0.30 -12.61
CA ASP A 201 -2.22 -0.58 -13.53
C ASP A 201 -0.71 -0.35 -13.45
N ALA A 202 -0.27 0.90 -13.28
CA ALA A 202 1.13 1.23 -13.01
C ALA A 202 1.62 0.58 -11.71
N ILE A 203 0.88 0.71 -10.60
CA ILE A 203 1.23 0.10 -9.31
C ILE A 203 1.33 -1.42 -9.43
N ILE A 204 0.37 -2.06 -10.12
CA ILE A 204 0.33 -3.51 -10.33
C ILE A 204 1.51 -3.97 -11.19
N SER A 205 1.90 -3.19 -12.20
CA SER A 205 3.10 -3.45 -12.99
C SER A 205 4.36 -3.47 -12.11
N GLU A 206 4.47 -2.55 -11.14
CA GLU A 206 5.61 -2.52 -10.22
C GLU A 206 5.60 -3.70 -9.25
N ILE A 207 4.43 -4.09 -8.74
CA ILE A 207 4.29 -5.31 -7.93
C ILE A 207 4.77 -6.53 -8.72
N GLY A 208 4.51 -6.58 -10.03
CA GLY A 208 4.99 -7.64 -10.92
C GLY A 208 6.51 -7.78 -10.97
N ARG A 209 7.27 -6.71 -10.67
CA ARG A 209 8.75 -6.76 -10.59
C ARG A 209 9.28 -7.40 -9.30
N ALA A 210 8.45 -7.53 -8.27
CA ALA A 210 8.80 -8.18 -7.01
C ALA A 210 8.59 -9.71 -7.03
N ARG A 211 8.06 -10.26 -8.13
CA ARG A 211 7.82 -11.70 -8.33
C ARG A 211 8.97 -12.36 -9.10
#